data_AF-A0A2E7W4K9-F1
#
_entry.id   AF-A0A2E7W4K9-F1
#
_cell.length_a   1.000
_cell.length_b   1.000
_cell.length_c   1.000
_cell.angle_alpha   90.00
_cell.angle_beta   90.00
_cell.angle_gamma   90.00
#
_symmetry.space_group_name_H-M   'P 1'
#
loop_
_entity.id
_entity.type
_entity.pdbx_description
1 polymer ?
#
loop_
_entity_poly.entity_id
_entity_poly.type
_entity_poly.pdbx_seq_one_letter_code
_entity_poly.pdbx_strand_id
1 'polypeptide(L)'
;MNKVFNTKQDCVFSILNSEKHNIAEISRATGISRSQLTKWKSGADVLVRMDSVYKLVQHLGLDVEFKSDQIIINNAEDKTNQFNKGGKMEQKILYEHIELLRDKVAQKTEEIGHLKELVNKKQVESNHWEVLDYDFICNLTLYRDGYKFGRVINKVTDLELQAKKLGYSVEKMKFFWDVGVKHTKLESHPIDTIIDTETHNQIQKNISTMPLIFDAMKSVVGNHYIPQPIIYKHKNGTTVGAISYNKIEWMSLKVIAKVKFLTE
;
A
#
# COMPACT_ATOMS: atom_id res chain seq x y z
N MET A 1 17.68 -52.84 23.98
CA MET A 1 16.95 -54.11 23.83
C MET A 1 15.54 -53.76 23.38
N ASN A 2 15.13 -54.15 22.16
CA ASN A 2 13.84 -53.76 21.61
C ASN A 2 12.71 -54.40 22.41
N LYS A 3 11.67 -53.63 22.76
CA LYS A 3 10.48 -54.17 23.43
C LYS A 3 9.42 -54.46 22.37
N VAL A 4 9.00 -55.72 22.29
CA VAL A 4 7.96 -56.18 21.38
C VAL A 4 6.68 -56.43 22.18
N PHE A 5 5.58 -55.83 21.73
CA PHE A 5 4.26 -55.98 22.34
C PHE A 5 3.30 -56.60 21.34
N ASN A 6 2.58 -57.64 21.77
CA ASN A 6 1.58 -58.33 20.97
C ASN A 6 0.20 -57.64 21.03
N THR A 7 -0.01 -56.73 22.01
CA THR A 7 -1.24 -55.97 22.13
C THR A 7 -0.98 -54.47 22.32
N LYS A 8 -1.97 -53.67 21.89
CA LYS A 8 -1.97 -52.21 22.03
C LYS A 8 -2.04 -51.79 23.50
N GLN A 9 -2.77 -52.56 24.30
CA GLN A 9 -2.91 -52.34 25.73
C GLN A 9 -1.59 -52.55 26.46
N ASP A 10 -0.88 -53.63 26.19
CA ASP A 10 0.41 -53.92 26.81
C ASP A 10 1.46 -52.87 26.47
N CYS A 11 1.47 -52.41 25.21
CA CYS A 11 2.35 -51.34 24.76
C CYS A 11 2.13 -50.04 25.54
N VAL A 12 0.88 -49.55 25.58
CA VAL A 12 0.55 -48.29 26.28
C VAL A 12 0.74 -48.42 27.79
N PHE A 13 0.37 -49.55 28.39
CA PHE A 13 0.57 -49.81 29.82
C PHE A 13 2.06 -49.80 30.16
N SER A 14 2.91 -50.42 29.34
CA SER A 14 4.36 -50.43 29.54
C SER A 14 4.95 -49.03 29.42
N ILE A 15 4.56 -48.25 28.41
CA ILE A 15 5.03 -46.86 28.21
C ILE A 15 4.66 -45.95 29.39
N LEU A 16 3.39 -45.98 29.82
CA LEU A 16 2.89 -45.09 30.88
C LEU A 16 3.45 -45.42 32.29
N ASN A 17 4.01 -46.62 32.46
CA ASN A 17 4.63 -47.08 33.70
C ASN A 17 6.16 -47.14 33.63
N SER A 18 6.78 -47.06 32.45
CA SER A 18 8.24 -47.12 32.31
C SER A 18 8.95 -45.82 32.69
N GLU A 19 8.26 -44.68 32.65
CA GLU A 19 8.80 -43.40 33.14
C GLU A 19 7.80 -42.64 34.00
N LYS A 20 8.29 -41.70 34.81
CA LYS A 20 7.48 -40.79 35.63
C LYS A 20 6.79 -39.74 34.76
N HIS A 21 5.91 -40.16 33.85
CA HIS A 21 5.16 -39.24 33.03
C HIS A 21 3.98 -38.62 33.77
N ASN A 22 3.81 -37.30 33.62
CA ASN A 22 2.65 -36.59 34.13
C ASN A 22 1.46 -36.77 33.18
N ILE A 23 0.41 -37.46 33.65
CA ILE A 23 -0.81 -37.71 32.88
C ILE A 23 -1.48 -36.41 32.42
N ALA A 24 -1.40 -35.35 33.21
CA ALA A 24 -1.99 -34.05 32.86
C ALA A 24 -1.26 -33.36 31.71
N GLU A 25 0.05 -33.61 31.54
CA GLU A 25 0.85 -33.10 30.42
C GLU A 25 0.59 -33.90 29.16
N ILE A 26 0.65 -35.24 29.25
CA ILE A 26 0.34 -36.13 28.12
C ILE A 26 -1.06 -35.82 27.57
N SER A 27 -2.04 -35.66 28.45
CA SER A 27 -3.42 -35.34 28.04
C SER A 27 -3.52 -34.05 27.25
N ARG A 28 -2.79 -32.99 27.67
CA ARG A 28 -2.77 -31.70 26.97
C ARG A 28 -2.07 -31.80 25.61
N ALA A 29 -0.97 -32.54 25.53
CA ALA A 29 -0.17 -32.65 24.31
C ALA A 29 -0.80 -33.58 23.26
N THR A 30 -1.45 -34.67 23.69
CA THR A 30 -1.98 -35.71 22.79
C THR A 30 -3.48 -35.56 22.52
N GLY A 31 -4.20 -34.79 23.33
CA GLY A 31 -5.66 -34.69 23.29
C GLY A 31 -6.38 -35.94 23.80
N ILE A 32 -5.67 -36.92 24.36
CA ILE A 32 -6.26 -38.11 24.99
C ILE A 32 -6.78 -37.70 26.37
N SER A 33 -8.01 -38.08 26.71
CA SER A 33 -8.61 -37.69 27.99
C SER A 33 -7.83 -38.25 29.18
N ARG A 34 -7.71 -37.48 30.26
CA ARG A 34 -7.02 -37.91 31.49
C ARG A 34 -7.61 -39.20 32.05
N SER A 35 -8.94 -39.37 32.02
CA SER A 35 -9.57 -40.58 32.53
C SER A 35 -9.18 -41.82 31.72
N GLN A 36 -9.01 -41.68 30.41
CA GLN A 36 -8.59 -42.77 29.54
C GLN A 36 -7.12 -43.13 29.75
N LEU A 37 -6.25 -42.14 29.87
CA LEU A 37 -4.84 -42.36 30.21
C LEU A 37 -4.66 -43.02 31.59
N THR A 38 -5.47 -42.63 32.59
CA THR A 38 -5.45 -43.27 33.91
C THR A 38 -5.90 -44.73 33.83
N LYS A 39 -6.97 -45.04 33.08
CA LYS A 39 -7.44 -46.41 32.85
C LYS A 39 -6.39 -47.28 32.15
N TRP A 40 -5.70 -46.72 31.16
CA TRP A 40 -4.60 -47.42 30.49
C TRP A 40 -3.40 -47.63 31.40
N LYS A 41 -3.06 -46.65 32.25
CA LYS A 41 -1.98 -46.78 33.23
C LYS A 41 -2.27 -47.83 34.31
N SER A 42 -3.53 -48.00 34.70
CA SER A 42 -3.96 -49.01 35.67
C SER A 42 -4.13 -50.41 35.07
N GLY A 43 -3.95 -50.58 33.76
CA GLY A 43 -4.14 -51.87 33.08
C GLY A 43 -5.60 -52.30 32.96
N ALA A 44 -6.55 -51.34 33.01
CA ALA A 44 -7.96 -51.68 32.80
C ALA A 44 -8.19 -52.13 31.35
N ASP A 45 -8.97 -53.20 31.17
CA ASP A 45 -9.32 -53.72 29.85
C ASP A 45 -10.27 -52.77 29.11
N VAL A 46 -9.68 -51.79 28.43
CA VAL A 46 -10.37 -50.73 27.69
C VAL A 46 -9.78 -50.67 26.29
N LEU A 47 -10.64 -50.50 25.29
CA LEU A 47 -10.23 -50.40 23.89
C LEU A 47 -9.18 -49.29 23.68
N VAL A 48 -8.03 -49.67 23.11
CA VAL A 48 -6.96 -48.75 22.71
C VAL A 48 -6.99 -48.59 21.19
N ARG A 49 -7.27 -47.37 20.71
CA ARG A 49 -7.22 -47.04 19.28
C ARG A 49 -5.77 -46.80 18.83
N MET A 50 -5.42 -47.23 17.62
CA MET A 50 -4.06 -47.07 17.08
C MET A 50 -3.63 -45.61 16.99
N ASP A 51 -4.53 -44.72 16.57
CA ASP A 51 -4.25 -43.28 16.50
C ASP A 51 -3.83 -42.70 17.85
N SER A 52 -4.37 -43.22 18.95
CA SER A 52 -4.01 -42.79 20.29
C SER A 52 -2.65 -43.33 20.72
N VAL A 53 -2.29 -44.56 20.31
CA VAL A 53 -0.93 -45.10 20.50
C VAL A 53 0.07 -44.26 19.72
N TYR A 54 -0.24 -43.90 18.48
CA TYR A 54 0.62 -43.08 17.63
C TYR A 54 0.88 -41.70 18.25
N LYS A 55 -0.18 -41.00 18.69
CA LYS A 55 -0.05 -39.69 19.36
C LYS A 55 0.77 -39.76 20.63
N LEU A 56 0.58 -40.82 21.43
CA LEU A 56 1.33 -41.01 22.67
C LEU A 56 2.83 -41.22 22.40
N VAL A 57 3.14 -42.15 21.49
CA VAL A 57 4.50 -42.48 21.08
C VAL A 57 5.24 -41.28 20.49
N GLN A 58 4.59 -40.55 19.58
CA GLN A 58 5.15 -39.37 18.95
C GLN A 58 5.46 -38.27 19.96
N HIS A 59 4.56 -38.02 20.91
CA HIS A 59 4.77 -37.03 21.97
C HIS A 59 5.96 -37.40 22.88
N LEU A 60 6.13 -38.69 23.17
CA LEU A 60 7.22 -39.19 24.01
C LEU A 60 8.53 -39.39 23.24
N GLY A 61 8.57 -39.08 21.94
CA GLY A 61 9.77 -39.21 21.11
C GLY A 61 10.25 -40.66 20.95
N LEU A 62 9.36 -41.64 21.11
CA LEU A 62 9.69 -43.05 21.01
C LEU A 62 9.65 -43.50 19.54
N ASP A 63 10.63 -44.30 19.13
CA ASP A 63 10.67 -44.90 17.79
C ASP A 63 9.89 -46.21 17.80
N VAL A 64 8.75 -46.24 17.11
CA VAL A 64 7.86 -47.40 17.12
C VAL A 64 7.56 -47.87 15.70
N GLU A 65 7.80 -49.16 15.47
CA GLU A 65 7.42 -49.84 14.25
C GLU A 65 6.13 -50.65 14.50
N PHE A 66 5.14 -50.45 13.62
CA PHE A 66 3.88 -51.18 13.67
C PHE A 66 3.89 -52.26 12.58
N LYS A 67 4.01 -53.53 12.98
CA LYS A 67 3.82 -54.69 12.10
C LYS A 67 2.43 -55.26 12.32
N SER A 68 1.92 -56.01 11.34
CA SER A 68 0.52 -56.46 11.25
C SER A 68 -0.04 -57.11 12.54
N ASP A 69 0.83 -57.67 13.39
CA ASP A 69 0.52 -58.35 14.65
C ASP A 69 1.34 -57.86 15.86
N GLN A 70 2.25 -56.89 15.69
CA GLN A 70 3.21 -56.50 16.73
C GLN A 70 3.52 -55.00 16.74
N ILE A 71 3.77 -54.47 17.94
CA ILE A 71 4.26 -53.11 18.17
C ILE A 71 5.67 -53.21 18.74
N ILE A 72 6.66 -52.69 18.02
CA ILE A 72 8.08 -52.77 18.39
C ILE A 72 8.55 -51.38 18.78
N ILE A 73 8.97 -51.20 20.02
CA ILE A 73 9.62 -49.96 20.49
C ILE A 73 11.13 -50.17 20.42
N ASN A 74 11.80 -49.37 19.58
CA ASN A 74 13.24 -49.38 19.42
C ASN A 74 13.88 -48.42 20.43
N ASN A 75 14.98 -48.83 21.07
CA ASN A 75 15.74 -47.93 21.93
C ASN A 75 16.47 -46.88 21.07
N ALA A 76 16.51 -45.63 21.55
CA ALA A 76 17.08 -44.48 20.85
C ALA A 76 18.60 -44.52 20.61
N GLU A 77 19.32 -45.56 21.04
CA GLU A 77 20.79 -45.64 20.95
C GLU A 77 21.33 -46.08 19.58
N ASP A 78 20.51 -46.63 18.67
CA ASP A 78 20.98 -47.15 17.37
C ASP A 78 20.75 -46.21 16.16
N LYS A 79 20.35 -44.94 16.39
CA LYS A 79 20.00 -44.00 15.29
C LYS A 79 20.92 -42.80 15.10
N THR A 80 22.19 -42.87 15.51
CA THR A 80 23.19 -41.85 15.13
C THR A 80 23.53 -41.88 13.63
N ASN A 81 23.13 -42.91 12.87
CA ASN A 81 23.56 -43.10 11.47
C ASN A 81 22.46 -43.12 10.39
N GLN A 82 21.19 -42.80 10.69
CA GLN A 82 20.12 -42.79 9.67
C GLN A 82 19.35 -41.48 9.46
N PHE A 83 19.62 -40.42 10.24
CA PHE A 83 18.94 -39.12 10.05
C PHE A 83 19.54 -38.20 8.97
N ASN A 84 20.62 -38.60 8.28
CA ASN A 84 21.32 -37.72 7.33
C ASN A 84 20.73 -37.62 5.91
N LYS A 85 19.51 -38.13 5.66
CA LYS A 85 18.86 -38.01 4.33
C LYS A 85 17.60 -37.15 4.27
N GLY A 86 16.96 -36.82 5.41
CA GLY A 86 15.78 -35.93 5.45
C GLY A 86 16.08 -34.46 5.76
N GLY A 87 17.12 -34.19 6.57
CA GLY A 87 17.43 -32.82 7.04
C GLY A 87 17.87 -31.84 5.95
N LYS A 88 18.47 -32.32 4.85
CA LYS A 88 18.96 -31.41 3.79
C LYS A 88 17.82 -30.74 3.00
N MET A 89 16.69 -31.42 2.80
CA MET A 89 15.59 -30.89 2.00
C MET A 89 14.76 -29.86 2.78
N GLU A 90 14.41 -30.17 4.04
CA GLU A 90 13.68 -29.25 4.92
C GLU A 90 14.52 -28.01 5.27
N GLN A 91 15.82 -28.19 5.49
CA GLN A 91 16.73 -27.09 5.76
C GLN A 91 16.94 -26.21 4.51
N LYS A 92 16.98 -26.81 3.31
CA LYS A 92 17.03 -26.06 2.03
C LYS A 92 15.76 -25.24 1.80
N ILE A 93 14.57 -25.83 2.03
CA ILE A 93 13.29 -25.11 1.92
C ILE A 93 13.22 -23.96 2.93
N LEU A 94 13.70 -24.17 4.15
CA LEU A 94 13.78 -23.13 5.18
C LEU A 94 14.71 -21.99 4.75
N TYR A 95 15.89 -22.29 4.19
CA TYR A 95 16.81 -21.29 3.67
C TYR A 95 16.21 -20.49 2.51
N GLU A 96 15.60 -21.16 1.53
CA GLU A 96 14.90 -20.51 0.40
C GLU A 96 13.77 -19.60 0.88
N HIS A 97 13.01 -20.02 1.91
CA HIS A 97 11.96 -19.19 2.50
C HIS A 97 12.52 -17.96 3.23
N ILE A 98 13.62 -18.11 3.96
CA ILE A 98 14.31 -17.00 4.64
C ILE A 98 14.86 -16.00 3.61
N GLU A 99 15.45 -16.47 2.52
CA GLU A 99 15.91 -15.60 1.42
C GLU A 99 14.74 -14.83 0.81
N LEU A 100 13.63 -15.50 0.49
CA LEU A 100 12.43 -14.84 -0.05
C LEU A 100 11.85 -13.79 0.90
N LEU A 101 11.87 -14.06 2.21
CA LEU A 101 11.45 -13.08 3.22
C LEU A 101 12.43 -11.90 3.31
N ARG A 102 13.75 -12.14 3.23
CA ARG A 102 14.76 -11.07 3.19
C ARG A 102 14.59 -10.18 1.97
N ASP A 103 14.34 -10.77 0.80
CA ASP A 103 14.08 -10.02 -0.43
C ASP A 103 12.81 -9.17 -0.32
N LYS A 104 11.73 -9.73 0.25
CA LYS A 104 10.50 -8.95 0.52
C LYS A 104 10.75 -7.80 1.49
N VAL A 105 11.54 -8.02 2.54
CA VAL A 105 11.90 -6.97 3.49
C VAL A 105 12.75 -5.90 2.82
N ALA A 106 13.71 -6.28 1.98
CA ALA A 106 14.53 -5.35 1.22
C ALA A 106 13.67 -4.49 0.28
N GLN A 107 12.79 -5.10 -0.52
CA GLN A 107 11.86 -4.40 -1.41
C GLN A 107 10.95 -3.43 -0.64
N LYS A 108 10.39 -3.88 0.49
CA LYS A 108 9.53 -3.02 1.32
C LYS A 108 10.31 -1.88 1.97
N THR A 109 11.57 -2.11 2.33
CA THR A 109 12.43 -1.07 2.90
C THR A 109 12.77 -0.01 1.87
N GLU A 110 13.07 -0.42 0.63
CA GLU A 110 13.27 0.50 -0.50
C GLU A 110 12.00 1.31 -0.81
N GLU A 111 10.83 0.65 -0.86
CA GLU A 111 9.54 1.31 -1.05
C GLU A 111 9.27 2.36 0.05
N ILE A 112 9.55 2.04 1.31
CA ILE A 112 9.43 2.98 2.43
C ILE A 112 10.40 4.15 2.28
N GLY A 113 11.64 3.91 1.85
CA GLY A 113 12.63 4.94 1.56
C GLY A 113 12.12 5.94 0.53
N HIS A 114 11.68 5.44 -0.62
CA HIS A 114 11.11 6.24 -1.69
C HIS A 114 9.85 7.03 -1.25
N LEU A 115 8.96 6.40 -0.48
CA LEU A 115 7.78 7.09 0.05
C LEU A 115 8.15 8.25 1.00
N LYS A 116 9.17 8.06 1.85
CA LYS A 116 9.66 9.14 2.73
C LYS A 116 10.23 10.31 1.94
N GLU A 117 10.99 10.04 0.89
CA GLU A 117 11.51 11.08 -0.01
C GLU A 117 10.38 11.86 -0.69
N LEU A 118 9.36 11.16 -1.19
CA LEU A 118 8.18 11.79 -1.79
C LEU A 118 7.42 12.68 -0.79
N VAL A 119 7.26 12.23 0.45
CA VAL A 119 6.63 13.03 1.52
C VAL A 119 7.46 14.28 1.81
N ASN A 120 8.78 14.15 1.94
CA ASN A 120 9.66 15.28 2.19
C ASN A 120 9.61 16.30 1.04
N LYS A 121 9.65 15.84 -0.21
CA LYS A 121 9.51 16.71 -1.38
C LYS A 121 8.18 17.48 -1.37
N LYS A 122 7.06 16.80 -1.09
CA LYS A 122 5.74 17.45 -0.98
C LYS A 122 5.69 18.47 0.15
N GLN A 123 6.38 18.22 1.27
CA GLN A 123 6.48 19.20 2.36
C GLN A 123 7.25 20.45 1.92
N VAL A 124 8.36 20.28 1.20
CA VAL A 124 9.13 21.41 0.64
C VAL A 124 8.27 22.22 -0.33
N GLU A 125 7.56 21.57 -1.25
CA GLU A 125 6.66 22.24 -2.19
C GLU A 125 5.52 22.99 -1.48
N SER A 126 4.93 22.38 -0.44
CA SER A 126 3.89 23.03 0.36
C SER A 126 4.42 24.25 1.12
N ASN A 127 5.62 24.15 1.70
CA ASN A 127 6.24 25.29 2.39
C ASN A 127 6.53 26.43 1.40
N HIS A 128 7.05 26.08 0.21
CA HIS A 128 7.30 27.05 -0.85
C HIS A 128 6.00 27.76 -1.28
N TRP A 129 4.91 27.01 -1.43
CA TRP A 129 3.61 27.56 -1.80
C TRP A 129 3.12 28.65 -0.86
N GLU A 130 3.27 28.48 0.46
CA GLU A 130 2.79 29.45 1.45
C GLU A 130 3.56 30.78 1.37
N VAL A 131 4.85 30.74 1.02
CA VAL A 131 5.73 31.93 0.95
C VAL A 131 5.84 32.54 -0.44
N LEU A 132 5.17 31.99 -1.46
CA LEU A 132 5.17 32.56 -2.81
C LEU A 132 4.67 34.01 -2.79
N ASP A 133 5.43 34.89 -3.43
CA ASP A 133 4.96 36.22 -3.82
C ASP A 133 4.04 36.12 -5.05
N TYR A 134 2.92 36.81 -5.02
CA TYR A 134 1.92 36.80 -6.09
C TYR A 134 1.17 38.12 -6.14
N ASP A 135 0.70 38.47 -7.34
CA ASP A 135 -0.06 39.69 -7.59
C ASP A 135 -1.57 39.43 -7.47
N PHE A 136 -2.03 38.22 -7.78
CA PHE A 136 -3.42 37.81 -7.60
C PHE A 136 -3.59 36.30 -7.45
N ILE A 137 -4.76 35.89 -6.97
CA ILE A 137 -5.18 34.49 -6.85
C ILE A 137 -6.39 34.24 -7.75
N CYS A 138 -6.39 33.09 -8.43
CA CYS A 138 -7.54 32.55 -9.14
C CYS A 138 -7.87 31.15 -8.60
N ASN A 139 -9.11 30.96 -8.13
CA ASN A 139 -9.64 29.66 -7.71
C ASN A 139 -10.58 29.15 -8.78
N LEU A 140 -10.37 27.94 -9.26
CA LEU A 140 -11.24 27.30 -10.23
C LEU A 140 -11.54 25.85 -9.87
N THR A 141 -12.68 25.37 -10.35
CA THR A 141 -13.08 23.97 -10.26
C THR A 141 -13.19 23.40 -11.65
N LEU A 142 -12.50 22.29 -11.87
CA LEU A 142 -12.64 21.48 -13.06
C LEU A 142 -13.79 20.51 -12.87
N TYR A 143 -14.50 20.20 -13.94
CA TYR A 143 -15.50 19.15 -13.94
C TYR A 143 -15.40 18.36 -15.24
N ARG A 144 -15.87 17.12 -15.18
CA ARG A 144 -15.92 16.23 -16.34
C ARG A 144 -17.33 16.19 -16.90
N ASP A 145 -17.42 16.26 -18.21
CA ASP A 145 -18.60 15.95 -19.00
C ASP A 145 -18.20 14.90 -20.04
N GLY A 146 -18.43 13.62 -19.70
CA GLY A 146 -17.85 12.49 -20.42
C GLY A 146 -16.32 12.53 -20.44
N TYR A 147 -15.74 12.51 -21.64
CA TYR A 147 -14.28 12.60 -21.87
C TYR A 147 -13.73 14.03 -21.95
N LYS A 148 -14.59 15.04 -21.80
CA LYS A 148 -14.20 16.44 -21.88
C LYS A 148 -14.15 17.06 -20.49
N PHE A 149 -13.23 18.01 -20.33
CA PHE A 149 -13.20 18.87 -19.15
C PHE A 149 -13.81 20.23 -19.46
N GLY A 150 -14.55 20.74 -18.48
CA GLY A 150 -14.90 22.14 -18.38
C GLY A 150 -14.33 22.76 -17.11
N ARG A 151 -14.49 24.08 -16.98
CA ARG A 151 -14.12 24.83 -15.77
C ARG A 151 -15.17 25.82 -15.34
N VAL A 152 -15.15 26.12 -14.05
CA VAL A 152 -15.81 27.28 -13.44
C VAL A 152 -14.73 28.04 -12.68
N ILE A 153 -14.58 29.33 -12.94
CA ILE A 153 -13.73 30.20 -12.13
C ILE A 153 -14.58 30.68 -10.95
N ASN A 154 -14.20 30.26 -9.75
CA ASN A 154 -14.98 30.52 -8.54
C ASN A 154 -14.65 31.88 -7.92
N LYS A 155 -13.39 32.30 -8.01
CA LYS A 155 -12.91 33.54 -7.41
C LYS A 155 -11.65 34.02 -8.12
N VAL A 156 -11.55 35.34 -8.28
CA VAL A 156 -10.33 36.04 -8.72
C VAL A 156 -10.15 37.26 -7.84
N THR A 157 -8.93 37.53 -7.37
CA THR A 157 -8.58 38.71 -6.56
C THR A 157 -7.91 39.80 -7.40
N ASP A 158 -7.81 41.02 -6.86
CA ASP A 158 -6.93 42.09 -7.38
C ASP A 158 -7.17 42.48 -8.85
N LEU A 159 -8.44 42.51 -9.27
CA LEU A 159 -8.84 42.86 -10.63
C LEU A 159 -8.36 44.26 -11.05
N GLU A 160 -8.21 45.19 -10.10
CA GLU A 160 -7.70 46.55 -10.33
C GLU A 160 -6.23 46.53 -10.75
N LEU A 161 -5.40 45.73 -10.07
CA LEU A 161 -3.99 45.55 -10.42
C LEU A 161 -3.86 44.89 -11.80
N GLN A 162 -4.66 43.86 -12.06
CA GLN A 162 -4.67 43.18 -13.35
C GLN A 162 -5.10 44.13 -14.48
N ALA A 163 -6.17 44.90 -14.27
CA ALA A 163 -6.66 45.91 -15.21
C ALA A 163 -5.55 46.92 -15.53
N LYS A 164 -4.85 47.42 -14.51
CA LYS A 164 -3.70 48.33 -14.67
C LYS A 164 -2.55 47.69 -15.46
N LYS A 165 -2.13 46.47 -15.10
CA LYS A 165 -0.99 45.79 -15.74
C LYS A 165 -1.28 45.34 -17.17
N LEU A 166 -2.54 45.02 -17.50
CA LEU A 166 -2.96 44.54 -18.82
C LEU A 166 -3.58 45.64 -19.71
N GLY A 167 -3.80 46.84 -19.17
CA GLY A 167 -4.33 47.99 -19.89
C GLY A 167 -5.83 47.94 -20.17
N TYR A 168 -6.58 47.05 -19.50
CA TYR A 168 -8.04 46.94 -19.64
C TYR A 168 -8.76 47.70 -18.51
N SER A 169 -10.07 47.92 -18.65
CA SER A 169 -10.88 48.39 -17.52
C SER A 169 -11.20 47.22 -16.57
N VAL A 170 -11.53 47.52 -15.32
CA VAL A 170 -11.92 46.51 -14.33
C VAL A 170 -13.17 45.74 -14.78
N GLU A 171 -14.13 46.40 -15.43
CA GLU A 171 -15.33 45.77 -15.99
C GLU A 171 -14.98 44.79 -17.08
N LYS A 172 -14.01 45.14 -17.94
CA LYS A 172 -13.54 44.23 -18.99
C LYS A 172 -12.78 43.04 -18.40
N MET A 173 -12.01 43.24 -17.33
CA MET A 173 -11.40 42.14 -16.59
C MET A 173 -12.43 41.21 -15.95
N LYS A 174 -13.50 41.76 -15.35
CA LYS A 174 -14.62 40.95 -14.83
C LYS A 174 -15.26 40.11 -15.93
N PHE A 175 -15.46 40.69 -17.11
CA PHE A 175 -15.99 39.97 -18.27
C PHE A 175 -15.05 38.84 -18.73
N PHE A 176 -13.73 39.07 -18.76
CA PHE A 176 -12.79 38.01 -19.15
C PHE A 176 -12.74 36.86 -18.15
N TRP A 177 -12.77 37.16 -16.85
CA TRP A 177 -12.73 36.14 -15.80
C TRP A 177 -14.07 35.42 -15.59
N ASP A 178 -15.18 36.01 -16.03
CA ASP A 178 -16.50 35.40 -16.09
C ASP A 178 -16.84 34.54 -14.86
N VAL A 179 -16.61 35.13 -13.69
CA VAL A 179 -16.60 34.42 -12.41
C VAL A 179 -17.98 33.83 -12.11
N GLY A 180 -18.02 32.56 -11.73
CA GLY A 180 -19.23 31.82 -11.40
C GLY A 180 -19.93 31.18 -12.61
N VAL A 181 -19.46 31.41 -13.83
CA VAL A 181 -20.05 30.83 -15.04
C VAL A 181 -19.41 29.49 -15.38
N LYS A 182 -20.25 28.53 -15.74
CA LYS A 182 -19.86 27.17 -16.10
C LYS A 182 -19.54 27.08 -17.59
N HIS A 183 -18.27 26.84 -17.93
CA HIS A 183 -17.79 26.68 -19.32
C HIS A 183 -17.49 25.22 -19.64
N THR A 184 -18.27 24.62 -20.56
CA THR A 184 -18.23 23.17 -20.87
C THR A 184 -16.98 22.72 -21.61
N LYS A 185 -16.23 23.68 -22.15
CA LYS A 185 -14.92 23.47 -22.76
C LYS A 185 -13.91 24.32 -22.01
N LEU A 186 -12.76 23.77 -21.69
CA LEU A 186 -11.72 24.52 -20.98
C LEU A 186 -11.24 25.72 -21.79
N GLU A 187 -11.12 25.54 -23.10
CA GLU A 187 -10.62 26.50 -24.08
C GLU A 187 -11.64 27.55 -24.54
N SER A 188 -12.89 27.48 -24.08
CA SER A 188 -13.92 28.46 -24.47
C SER A 188 -14.06 29.62 -23.50
N HIS A 189 -13.22 29.68 -22.47
CA HIS A 189 -13.38 30.67 -21.41
C HIS A 189 -12.94 32.06 -21.91
N PRO A 190 -13.66 33.16 -21.60
CA PRO A 190 -13.34 34.47 -22.14
C PRO A 190 -11.89 34.95 -21.86
N ILE A 191 -11.31 34.57 -20.72
CA ILE A 191 -9.90 34.84 -20.38
C ILE A 191 -8.91 34.33 -21.43
N ASP A 192 -9.22 33.24 -22.14
CA ASP A 192 -8.34 32.67 -23.16
C ASP A 192 -8.17 33.63 -24.35
N THR A 193 -9.10 34.56 -24.56
CA THR A 193 -9.01 35.57 -25.64
C THR A 193 -7.89 36.57 -25.44
N ILE A 194 -7.48 36.80 -24.18
CA ILE A 194 -6.37 37.68 -23.83
C ILE A 194 -5.08 36.92 -23.50
N ILE A 195 -5.04 35.61 -23.71
CA ILE A 195 -3.79 34.85 -23.66
C ILE A 195 -3.14 34.91 -25.06
N ASP A 196 -1.81 34.98 -25.09
CA ASP A 196 -1.07 34.92 -26.34
C ASP A 196 -1.34 33.60 -27.08
N THR A 197 -1.24 33.61 -28.41
CA THR A 197 -1.60 32.45 -29.24
C THR A 197 -0.71 31.23 -28.96
N GLU A 198 0.57 31.43 -28.67
CA GLU A 198 1.53 30.35 -28.37
C GLU A 198 1.20 29.69 -27.03
N THR A 199 1.07 30.46 -25.95
CA THR A 199 0.65 29.94 -24.64
C THR A 199 -0.70 29.25 -24.74
N HIS A 200 -1.67 29.85 -25.45
CA HIS A 200 -2.99 29.27 -25.64
C HIS A 200 -2.91 27.90 -26.33
N ASN A 201 -2.15 27.79 -27.42
CA ASN A 201 -1.96 26.52 -28.13
C ASN A 201 -1.26 25.46 -27.25
N GLN A 202 -0.31 25.87 -26.40
CA GLN A 202 0.34 24.97 -25.45
C GLN A 202 -0.65 24.47 -24.40
N ILE A 203 -1.47 25.35 -23.84
CA ILE A 203 -2.54 24.99 -22.89
C ILE A 203 -3.52 24.01 -23.55
N GLN A 204 -3.95 24.26 -24.78
CA GLN A 204 -4.85 23.36 -25.51
C GLN A 204 -4.26 21.96 -25.72
N LYS A 205 -2.96 21.87 -26.09
CA LYS A 205 -2.27 20.58 -26.19
C LYS A 205 -2.29 19.84 -24.84
N ASN A 206 -2.02 20.55 -23.75
CA ASN A 206 -2.03 19.96 -22.41
C ASN A 206 -3.44 19.53 -21.95
N ILE A 207 -4.48 20.29 -22.33
CA ILE A 207 -5.88 19.95 -22.02
C ILE A 207 -6.26 18.58 -22.62
N SER A 208 -5.79 18.28 -23.82
CA SER A 208 -6.11 17.00 -24.49
C SER A 208 -5.60 15.77 -23.73
N THR A 209 -4.52 15.92 -22.94
CA THR A 209 -3.93 14.83 -22.15
C THR A 209 -4.39 14.83 -20.69
N MET A 210 -5.08 15.88 -20.22
CA MET A 210 -5.58 15.98 -18.85
C MET A 210 -6.47 14.80 -18.40
N PRO A 211 -7.38 14.23 -19.20
CA PRO A 211 -8.17 13.07 -18.79
C PRO A 211 -7.33 11.90 -18.31
N LEU A 212 -6.31 11.55 -19.09
CA LEU A 212 -5.38 10.47 -18.77
C LEU A 212 -4.56 10.79 -17.53
N ILE A 213 -4.05 12.03 -17.42
CA ILE A 213 -3.28 12.47 -16.26
C ILE A 213 -4.13 12.41 -14.99
N PHE A 214 -5.34 12.95 -15.00
CA PHE A 214 -6.21 12.91 -13.82
C PHE A 214 -6.60 11.48 -13.45
N ASP A 215 -6.81 10.58 -14.41
CA ASP A 215 -7.10 9.17 -14.10
C ASP A 215 -5.89 8.45 -13.49
N ALA A 216 -4.68 8.71 -13.98
CA ALA A 216 -3.45 8.18 -13.38
C ALA A 216 -3.17 8.77 -11.98
N MET A 217 -3.52 10.05 -11.76
CA MET A 217 -3.20 10.78 -10.54
C MET A 217 -4.27 10.66 -9.45
N LYS A 218 -5.44 10.07 -9.72
CA LYS A 218 -6.51 9.85 -8.73
C LYS A 218 -6.06 9.03 -7.51
N SER A 219 -5.11 8.11 -7.70
CA SER A 219 -4.55 7.30 -6.61
C SER A 219 -3.43 8.03 -5.84
N VAL A 220 -2.97 9.18 -6.34
CA VAL A 220 -1.87 9.91 -5.73
C VAL A 220 -2.41 10.83 -4.65
N VAL A 221 -1.99 10.58 -3.41
CA VAL A 221 -2.40 11.36 -2.24
C VAL A 221 -1.68 12.71 -2.23
N GLY A 222 -2.41 13.79 -2.02
CA GLY A 222 -1.87 15.12 -1.72
C GLY A 222 -1.92 16.13 -2.87
N ASN A 223 -1.54 17.37 -2.55
CA ASN A 223 -1.52 18.49 -3.47
C ASN A 223 -0.30 18.42 -4.39
N HIS A 224 -0.45 18.93 -5.60
CA HIS A 224 0.66 19.07 -6.55
C HIS A 224 0.81 20.51 -6.99
N TYR A 225 2.05 20.95 -7.14
CA TYR A 225 2.39 22.34 -7.41
C TYR A 225 3.08 22.43 -8.77
N ILE A 226 2.42 23.10 -9.73
CA ILE A 226 2.89 23.16 -11.12
C ILE A 226 3.06 24.63 -11.52
N PRO A 227 4.30 25.12 -11.69
CA PRO A 227 4.53 26.43 -12.30
C PRO A 227 4.25 26.36 -13.80
N GLN A 228 3.52 27.35 -14.30
CA GLN A 228 3.14 27.48 -15.70
C GLN A 228 3.39 28.94 -16.13
N PRO A 229 4.32 29.18 -17.06
CA PRO A 229 4.43 30.48 -17.72
C PRO A 229 3.15 30.78 -18.49
N ILE A 230 2.68 32.02 -18.39
CA ILE A 230 1.52 32.54 -19.13
C ILE A 230 1.91 33.89 -19.72
N ILE A 231 1.61 34.11 -20.99
CA ILE A 231 1.75 35.42 -21.61
C ILE A 231 0.36 35.97 -21.92
N TYR A 232 0.09 37.17 -21.44
CA TYR A 232 -1.14 37.90 -21.71
C TYR A 232 -0.95 38.94 -22.81
N LYS A 233 -1.99 39.17 -23.60
CA LYS A 233 -2.11 40.26 -24.57
C LYS A 233 -2.56 41.53 -23.85
N HIS A 234 -1.67 42.52 -23.79
CA HIS A 234 -2.02 43.86 -23.33
C HIS A 234 -2.95 44.54 -24.34
N LYS A 235 -3.81 45.46 -23.87
CA LYS A 235 -4.77 46.17 -24.74
C LYS A 235 -4.13 46.93 -25.91
N ASN A 236 -2.90 47.42 -25.74
CA ASN A 236 -2.15 48.15 -26.78
C ASN A 236 -1.47 47.23 -27.82
N GLY A 237 -1.60 45.90 -27.71
CA GLY A 237 -0.98 44.92 -28.60
C GLY A 237 0.38 44.38 -28.13
N THR A 238 0.97 44.88 -27.05
CA THR A 238 2.17 44.27 -26.45
C THR A 238 1.82 43.05 -25.61
N THR A 239 2.83 42.32 -25.15
CA THR A 239 2.68 41.14 -24.29
C THR A 239 3.12 41.42 -22.86
N VAL A 240 2.43 40.83 -21.89
CA VAL A 240 2.79 40.87 -20.47
C VAL A 240 3.01 39.44 -20.00
N GLY A 241 4.25 39.12 -19.62
CA GLY A 241 4.59 37.81 -19.07
C GLY A 241 4.10 37.67 -17.63
N ALA A 242 3.71 36.46 -17.25
CA ALA A 242 3.35 36.07 -15.90
C ALA A 242 3.78 34.62 -15.64
N ILE A 243 3.93 34.26 -14.36
CA ILE A 243 4.05 32.87 -13.92
C ILE A 243 2.83 32.57 -13.05
N SER A 244 2.15 31.49 -13.39
CA SER A 244 1.08 30.91 -12.59
C SER A 244 1.61 29.69 -11.85
N TYR A 245 1.64 29.76 -10.53
CA TYR A 245 1.88 28.61 -9.66
C TYR A 245 0.53 27.97 -9.35
N ASN A 246 0.34 26.73 -9.80
CA ASN A 246 -0.94 26.04 -9.69
C ASN A 246 -0.85 24.94 -8.63
N LYS A 247 -1.67 25.06 -7.58
CA LYS A 247 -1.93 24.00 -6.62
C LYS A 247 -3.15 23.20 -7.08
N ILE A 248 -2.94 21.93 -7.41
CA ILE A 248 -3.98 21.02 -7.91
C ILE A 248 -4.36 20.03 -6.80
N GLU A 249 -5.66 20.01 -6.48
CA GLU A 249 -6.29 19.00 -5.63
C GLU A 249 -7.01 17.97 -6.50
N TRP A 250 -6.33 16.87 -6.83
CA TRP A 250 -6.82 15.87 -7.79
C TRP A 250 -8.17 15.26 -7.42
N MET A 251 -8.42 15.02 -6.13
CA MET A 251 -9.66 14.41 -5.65
C MET A 251 -10.87 15.33 -5.76
N SER A 252 -10.68 16.63 -5.50
CA SER A 252 -11.75 17.62 -5.51
C SER A 252 -11.88 18.34 -6.85
N LEU A 253 -10.96 18.07 -7.78
CA LEU A 253 -10.82 18.77 -9.06
C LEU A 253 -10.68 20.30 -8.89
N LYS A 254 -10.15 20.74 -7.74
CA LYS A 254 -9.91 22.16 -7.47
C LYS A 254 -8.50 22.54 -7.87
N VAL A 255 -8.38 23.73 -8.45
CA VAL A 255 -7.10 24.35 -8.76
C VAL A 255 -7.09 25.74 -8.15
N ILE A 256 -6.01 26.03 -7.41
CA ILE A 256 -5.71 27.37 -6.89
C ILE A 256 -4.47 27.85 -7.63
N ALA A 257 -4.58 28.96 -8.33
CA ALA A 257 -3.49 29.57 -9.08
C ALA A 257 -3.06 30.86 -8.36
N LYS A 258 -1.81 30.90 -7.89
CA LYS A 258 -1.13 32.13 -7.47
C LYS A 258 -0.37 32.68 -8.68
N VAL A 259 -0.68 33.89 -9.12
CA VAL A 259 -0.12 34.45 -10.36
C VAL A 259 0.70 35.68 -10.06
N LYS A 260 1.91 35.75 -10.63
CA LYS A 260 2.83 36.88 -10.56
C LYS A 260 3.14 37.38 -11.97
N PHE A 261 2.95 38.68 -12.23
CA PHE A 261 3.42 39.31 -13.46
C PHE A 261 4.95 39.46 -13.43
N LEU A 262 5.59 39.27 -14.58
CA LEU A 262 7.05 39.28 -14.74
C LEU A 262 7.62 40.66 -15.09
N THR A 263 6.79 41.70 -15.04
CA THR A 263 7.15 43.07 -15.41
C THR A 263 7.03 43.98 -14.19
N GLU A 264 8.07 44.79 -13.96
CA GLU A 264 8.05 45.93 -13.02
C GLU A 264 6.89 46.91 -13.29
#